data_AF-A0A951KKP0-F1
#
_entry.id   AF-A0A951KKP0-F1
#
_cell.length_a   1.000
_cell.length_b   1.000
_cell.length_c   1.000
_cell.angle_alpha   90.00
_cell.angle_beta   90.00
_cell.angle_gamma   90.00
#
_symmetry.space_group_name_H-M   'P 1'
#
loop_
_entity.id
_entity.type
_entity.pdbx_description
1 polymer ?
#
loop_
_entity_poly.entity_id
_entity_poly.type
_entity_poly.pdbx_seq_one_letter_code
_entity_poly.pdbx_strand_id
1 'polypeptide(L)'
;MSFVQKLLIRLARKVLDNVLSQLMQQFNIVQDQALAPMRSFIQAVTGGVWIGNGANAFVEEVSSLMIPGVGRVSEQITTMHGNLGKARDIIDRAD
;
A
#
# COMPACT_ATOMS: atom_id res chain seq x y z
N MET A 1 11.48 30.09 20.22
CA MET A 1 11.63 29.56 18.84
C MET A 1 11.49 30.71 17.86
N SER A 2 12.39 30.84 16.87
CA SER A 2 12.38 31.96 15.91
C SER A 2 11.28 31.81 14.86
N PHE A 3 10.89 32.91 14.20
CA PHE A 3 9.90 32.89 13.11
C PHE A 3 10.27 31.89 12.00
N VAL A 4 11.55 31.85 11.63
CA VAL A 4 12.07 30.94 10.60
C VAL A 4 11.90 29.47 11.01
N GLN A 5 12.17 29.14 12.28
CA GLN A 5 12.01 27.76 12.78
C GLN A 5 10.55 27.28 12.71
N LYS A 6 9.60 28.12 13.12
CA LYS A 6 8.16 27.82 13.02
C LYS A 6 7.72 27.63 11.57
N LEU A 7 8.24 28.44 10.65
CA LEU A 7 7.95 28.32 9.22
C LEU A 7 8.43 26.98 8.66
N LEU A 8 9.66 26.58 9.01
CA LEU A 8 10.24 25.31 8.58
C LEU A 8 9.49 24.09 9.14
N ILE A 9 9.09 24.14 10.41
CA ILE A 9 8.29 23.08 11.05
C ILE A 9 6.93 22.92 10.37
N ARG A 10 6.23 24.03 10.08
CA ARG A 10 4.95 23.99 9.37
C ARG A 10 5.09 23.48 7.93
N LEU A 11 6.16 23.86 7.24
CA LEU A 11 6.45 23.34 5.91
C LEU A 11 6.70 21.82 5.95
N ALA A 12 7.50 21.35 6.90
CA ALA A 12 7.78 19.93 7.10
C ALA A 12 6.51 19.13 7.39
N ARG A 13 5.64 19.64 8.27
CA ARG A 13 4.30 19.03 8.54
C ARG A 13 3.50 18.89 7.24
N LYS A 14 3.39 19.96 6.46
CA LYS A 14 2.63 19.95 5.19
C LYS A 14 3.21 18.97 4.17
N VAL A 15 4.54 18.82 4.11
CA VAL A 15 5.17 17.82 3.23
C VAL A 15 4.83 16.41 3.69
N LEU A 16 4.94 16.11 4.98
CA LEU A 16 4.58 14.80 5.53
C LEU A 16 3.11 14.45 5.30
N ASP A 17 2.20 15.40 5.50
CA ASP A 17 0.76 15.20 5.27
C ASP A 17 0.45 14.83 3.82
N ASN A 18 1.12 15.47 2.87
CA ASN A 18 0.98 15.14 1.46
C ASN A 18 1.49 13.72 1.16
N VAL A 19 2.65 13.33 1.71
CA VAL A 19 3.20 11.98 1.50
C VAL A 19 2.31 10.91 2.14
N LEU A 20 1.80 11.13 3.36
CA LEU A 20 0.87 10.23 4.03
C LEU A 20 -0.40 10.01 3.20
N SER A 21 -0.97 11.08 2.65
CA SER A 21 -2.13 11.01 1.77
C SER A 21 -1.84 10.18 0.50
N GLN A 22 -0.68 10.40 -0.13
CA GLN A 22 -0.26 9.64 -1.32
C GLN A 22 -0.04 8.16 -1.02
N LEU A 23 0.53 7.82 0.13
CA LEU A 23 0.70 6.42 0.55
C LEU A 23 -0.64 5.72 0.73
N MET A 24 -1.62 6.39 1.34
CA MET A 24 -2.98 5.84 1.45
C MET A 24 -3.63 5.60 0.08
N GLN A 25 -3.44 6.50 -0.88
CA GLN A 25 -3.92 6.30 -2.24
C GLN A 25 -3.27 5.09 -2.91
N GLN A 26 -1.94 4.94 -2.75
CA GLN A 26 -1.22 3.78 -3.28
C GLN A 26 -1.68 2.48 -2.62
N PHE A 27 -1.96 2.49 -1.31
CA PHE A 27 -2.51 1.35 -0.61
C PHE A 27 -3.85 0.90 -1.22
N ASN A 28 -4.76 1.84 -1.46
CA ASN A 28 -6.06 1.55 -2.07
C ASN A 28 -5.91 1.01 -3.51
N ILE A 29 -4.98 1.57 -4.30
CA ILE A 29 -4.67 1.05 -5.64
C ILE A 29 -4.21 -0.41 -5.55
N VAL A 30 -3.29 -0.73 -4.65
CA VAL A 30 -2.78 -2.10 -4.50
C VAL A 30 -3.89 -3.07 -4.05
N GLN A 31 -4.74 -2.67 -3.10
CA GLN A 31 -5.86 -3.49 -2.65
C GLN A 31 -6.92 -3.69 -3.74
N ASP A 32 -7.45 -2.59 -4.28
CA ASP A 32 -8.66 -2.62 -5.09
C ASP A 32 -8.37 -2.94 -6.55
N GLN A 33 -7.23 -2.48 -7.07
CA GLN A 33 -6.90 -2.61 -8.49
C GLN A 33 -5.97 -3.79 -8.77
N ALA A 34 -5.23 -4.30 -7.77
CA ALA A 34 -4.35 -5.46 -7.96
C ALA A 34 -4.89 -6.72 -7.29
N LEU A 35 -5.13 -6.70 -5.96
CA LEU A 35 -5.54 -7.92 -5.24
C LEU A 35 -6.94 -8.40 -5.64
N ALA A 36 -7.91 -7.51 -5.77
CA ALA A 36 -9.28 -7.91 -6.10
C ALA A 36 -9.39 -8.58 -7.48
N PRO A 37 -8.81 -8.04 -8.58
CA PRO A 37 -8.83 -8.73 -9.87
C PRO A 37 -8.11 -10.08 -9.85
N MET A 38 -6.95 -10.19 -9.19
CA MET A 38 -6.24 -11.47 -9.08
C MET A 38 -7.09 -12.56 -8.40
N ARG A 39 -7.79 -12.21 -7.32
CA ARG A 39 -8.71 -13.13 -6.65
C ARG A 39 -9.90 -13.51 -7.54
N SER A 40 -10.45 -12.54 -8.26
CA SER A 40 -11.54 -12.77 -9.22
C SER A 40 -11.13 -13.73 -10.33
N PHE A 41 -9.93 -13.56 -10.91
CA PHE A 41 -9.43 -14.47 -11.93
C PHE A 41 -9.22 -15.89 -11.40
N ILE A 42 -8.64 -16.06 -10.21
CA ILE A 42 -8.52 -17.38 -9.58
C ILE A 42 -9.89 -18.03 -9.38
N GLN A 43 -10.89 -17.28 -8.91
CA GLN A 43 -12.25 -17.79 -8.73
C GLN A 43 -12.88 -18.22 -10.05
N ALA A 44 -12.71 -17.45 -11.12
CA ALA A 44 -13.21 -17.81 -12.44
C ALA A 44 -12.55 -19.10 -12.98
N VAL A 45 -11.22 -19.23 -12.80
CA VAL A 45 -10.47 -20.41 -13.25
C VAL A 45 -10.85 -21.64 -12.44
N THR A 46 -10.89 -21.53 -11.11
CA THR A 46 -11.34 -22.62 -10.23
C THR A 46 -12.82 -22.99 -10.42
N GLY A 47 -13.64 -22.05 -10.86
CA GLY A 47 -15.03 -22.26 -11.27
C GLY A 47 -15.21 -22.95 -12.62
N GLY A 48 -14.12 -23.28 -13.32
CA GLY A 48 -14.15 -24.07 -14.54
C GLY A 48 -14.27 -23.27 -15.84
N VAL A 49 -14.13 -21.94 -15.81
CA VAL A 49 -14.03 -21.12 -17.04
C VAL A 49 -12.79 -21.50 -17.85
N TRP A 50 -11.74 -22.00 -17.16
CA TRP A 50 -10.54 -22.55 -17.78
C TRP A 50 -10.10 -23.82 -17.03
N ILE A 51 -9.88 -24.89 -17.77
CA ILE A 51 -9.54 -26.22 -17.23
C ILE A 51 -8.31 -26.76 -17.94
N GLY A 52 -7.42 -27.41 -17.19
CA GLY A 52 -6.23 -28.09 -17.70
C GLY A 52 -4.99 -27.77 -16.89
N ASN A 53 -3.85 -28.36 -17.27
CA ASN A 53 -2.59 -28.19 -16.53
C ASN A 53 -2.13 -26.74 -16.43
N GLY A 54 -2.34 -25.96 -17.50
CA GLY A 54 -2.04 -24.52 -17.49
C GLY A 54 -2.93 -23.73 -16.52
N ALA A 55 -4.20 -24.11 -16.39
CA ALA A 55 -5.14 -23.49 -15.45
C ALA A 55 -4.70 -23.74 -14.00
N ASN A 56 -4.30 -24.97 -13.69
CA ASN A 56 -3.79 -25.36 -12.39
C ASN A 56 -2.49 -24.62 -12.05
N ALA A 57 -1.53 -24.58 -12.98
CA ALA A 57 -0.25 -23.89 -12.81
C ALA A 57 -0.45 -22.38 -12.61
N PHE A 58 -1.38 -21.76 -13.35
CA PHE A 58 -1.74 -20.36 -13.16
C PHE A 58 -2.29 -20.10 -11.76
N VAL A 59 -3.27 -20.89 -11.31
CA VAL A 59 -3.85 -20.75 -9.97
C VAL A 59 -2.77 -20.91 -8.90
N GLU A 60 -1.88 -21.87 -9.06
CA GLU A 60 -0.75 -22.12 -8.16
C GLU A 60 0.21 -20.92 -8.11
N GLU A 61 0.67 -20.42 -9.26
CA GLU A 61 1.61 -19.29 -9.33
C GLU A 61 1.01 -18.00 -8.78
N VAL A 62 -0.24 -17.68 -9.16
CA VAL A 62 -0.90 -16.47 -8.67
C VAL A 62 -1.16 -16.54 -7.16
N SER A 63 -1.56 -17.71 -6.66
CA SER A 63 -1.86 -17.89 -5.22
C SER A 63 -0.59 -17.95 -4.36
N SER A 64 0.47 -18.59 -4.84
CA SER A 64 1.70 -18.82 -4.07
C SER A 64 2.71 -17.69 -4.16
N LEU A 65 2.75 -16.96 -5.28
CA LEU A 65 3.77 -15.94 -5.53
C LEU A 65 3.16 -14.54 -5.66
N MET A 66 2.21 -14.35 -6.58
CA MET A 66 1.73 -13.00 -6.92
C MET A 66 0.91 -12.36 -5.81
N ILE A 67 -0.14 -13.03 -5.30
CA ILE A 67 -0.98 -12.50 -4.23
C ILE A 67 -0.14 -12.18 -2.98
N PRO A 68 0.72 -13.09 -2.47
CA PRO A 68 1.60 -12.78 -1.35
C PRO A 68 2.59 -11.66 -1.66
N GLY A 69 3.14 -11.63 -2.88
CA GLY A 69 4.06 -10.58 -3.31
C GLY A 69 3.45 -9.19 -3.28
N VAL A 70 2.23 -9.05 -3.80
CA VAL A 70 1.47 -7.80 -3.77
C VAL A 70 1.04 -7.46 -2.34
N GLY A 71 0.68 -8.45 -1.51
CA GLY A 71 0.39 -8.26 -0.09
C GLY A 71 1.57 -7.64 0.68
N ARG A 72 2.81 -8.06 0.39
CA ARG A 72 4.02 -7.44 0.98
C ARG A 72 4.17 -5.96 0.63
N VAL A 73 3.75 -5.54 -0.56
CA VAL A 73 3.77 -4.12 -0.94
C VAL A 73 2.79 -3.32 -0.08
N SER A 74 1.57 -3.82 0.13
CA SER A 74 0.61 -3.20 1.05
C SER A 74 1.13 -3.09 2.48
N GLU A 75 1.83 -4.12 2.97
CA GLU A 75 2.46 -4.13 4.29
C GLU A 75 3.56 -3.07 4.42
N GLN A 76 4.41 -2.93 3.39
CA GLN A 76 5.44 -1.89 3.36
C GLN A 76 4.85 -0.48 3.31
N ILE A 77 3.80 -0.25 2.51
CA ILE A 77 3.09 1.03 2.48
C ILE A 77 2.53 1.37 3.86
N THR A 78 1.89 0.40 4.53
CA THR A 78 1.32 0.59 5.87
C THR A 78 2.40 0.88 6.91
N THR A 79 3.52 0.16 6.85
CA THR A 79 4.68 0.36 7.73
C THR A 79 5.27 1.75 7.56
N MET A 80 5.47 2.18 6.30
CA MET A 80 5.99 3.51 5.97
C MET A 80 5.03 4.60 6.41
N HIS A 81 3.71 4.43 6.18
CA HIS A 81 2.68 5.35 6.65
C HIS A 81 2.73 5.50 8.18
N GLY A 82 2.82 4.39 8.92
CA GLY A 82 2.95 4.42 10.38
C GLY A 82 4.20 5.15 10.87
N ASN A 83 5.35 4.91 10.23
CA ASN A 83 6.61 5.57 10.58
C ASN A 83 6.58 7.08 10.28
N LEU A 84 6.02 7.49 9.15
CA LEU A 84 5.86 8.90 8.81
C LEU A 84 4.81 9.60 9.67
N GLY A 85 3.75 8.89 10.09
CA GLY A 85 2.78 9.39 11.06
C GLY A 85 3.44 9.71 12.40
N LYS A 86 4.28 8.80 12.91
CA LYS A 86 5.09 9.07 14.11
C LYS A 86 6.02 10.27 13.93
N ALA A 87 6.66 10.41 12.76
CA ALA A 87 7.51 11.56 12.48
C ALA A 87 6.73 12.87 12.50
N ARG A 88 5.51 12.90 11.94
CA ARG A 88 4.59 14.03 12.00
C ARG A 88 4.23 14.37 13.46
N ASP A 89 3.86 13.37 14.27
CA ASP A 89 3.50 13.59 15.68
C ASP A 89 4.65 14.20 16.49
N ILE A 90 5.90 13.81 16.19
CA ILE A 90 7.10 14.40 16.82
C ILE A 90 7.23 15.88 16.43
N ILE A 91 7.02 16.22 15.16
CA ILE A 91 7.03 17.60 14.67
C ILE A 91 5.91 18.41 15.35
N ASP A 92 4.74 17.82 15.56
CA ASP A 92 3.59 18.46 16.20
C ASP A 92 3.82 18.78 17.68
N ARG A 93 4.62 17.95 18.36
CA ARG A 93 5.05 18.22 19.74
C ARG A 93 6.19 19.22 19.85
N ALA A 94 6.92 19.45 18.75
CA ALA A 94 8.06 20.36 18.71
C ALA A 94 7.66 21.81 18.45
N ASP A 95 6.57 22.06 17.70
CA ASP A 95 5.95 23.38 17.42
C ASP A 95 5.40 24.05 18.71
#